data_AF-A0A1Y3NIM1-F1
#
_entry.id   AF-A0A1Y3NIM1-F1
#
_cell.length_a   1.000
_cell.length_b   1.000
_cell.length_c   1.000
_cell.angle_alpha   90.00
_cell.angle_beta   90.00
_cell.angle_gamma   90.00
#
_symmetry.space_group_name_H-M   'P 1'
#
loop_
_entity.id
_entity.type
_entity.pdbx_description
1 polymer ?
#
loop_
_entity_poly.entity_id
_entity_poly.type
_entity_poly.pdbx_seq_one_letter_code
_entity_poly.pdbx_strand_id
1 'polypeptide(L)'
;MYDDPRESSSSNIKYYFVDQDFDLTWGCGLSDTINRHGKEYPSHSYKEDVNRIWNIGGSDGPNRYAVDKFLSDGTLTKGMFEAYLVSIVKHIFNPVAMRAKVDAYAERIRPELIWEYSNPHQYSSLNSKKYEFNIEDFDTGIEKGGRRHAWGIMDWTQARADAVAKEFGFEYDTYPITPADANEIKVSPVTPMEASGNYEEYAGQKVTGPLAPENPETESSDALDLKVISKSLFIIVALYLLL
;
A
#
# COMPACT_ATOMS: atom_id res chain seq x y z
N MET A 1 2.84 -5.91 12.63
CA MET A 1 2.93 -7.19 11.91
C MET A 1 4.25 -7.23 11.16
N TYR A 2 5.30 -7.70 11.84
CA TYR A 2 6.50 -8.28 11.23
C TYR A 2 6.94 -9.34 12.23
N ASP A 3 6.77 -10.61 11.92
CA ASP A 3 7.37 -11.68 12.72
C ASP A 3 8.88 -11.49 12.70
N ASP A 4 9.53 -11.69 13.85
CA ASP A 4 10.96 -11.51 13.98
C ASP A 4 11.68 -12.62 13.18
N PRO A 5 12.54 -12.30 12.18
CA PRO A 5 13.26 -13.31 11.41
C PRO A 5 14.17 -14.18 12.28
N ARG A 6 14.48 -13.73 13.50
CA ARG A 6 15.21 -14.50 14.52
C ARG A 6 14.39 -15.64 15.15
N GLU A 7 13.09 -15.75 14.87
CA GLU A 7 12.24 -16.85 15.33
C GLU A 7 12.47 -18.17 14.58
N SER A 8 13.30 -18.16 13.53
CA SER A 8 13.74 -19.41 12.89
C SER A 8 14.59 -20.24 13.86
N SER A 9 14.30 -21.53 13.94
CA SER A 9 15.06 -22.51 14.71
C SER A 9 15.58 -23.62 13.81
N SER A 10 16.43 -24.51 14.34
CA SER A 10 16.91 -25.69 13.60
C SER A 10 15.80 -26.66 13.17
N SER A 11 14.63 -26.60 13.81
CA SER A 11 13.46 -27.43 13.50
C SER A 11 12.30 -26.65 12.87
N ASN A 12 12.38 -25.32 12.77
CA ASN A 12 11.35 -24.47 12.21
C ASN A 12 11.96 -23.28 11.46
N ILE A 13 12.08 -23.38 10.14
CA ILE A 13 12.65 -22.32 9.31
C ILE A 13 11.51 -21.47 8.77
N LYS A 14 11.50 -20.18 9.11
CA LYS A 14 10.56 -19.20 8.55
C LYS A 14 11.17 -18.55 7.31
N TYR A 15 10.37 -18.45 6.24
CA TYR A 15 10.73 -17.72 5.03
C TYR A 15 9.86 -16.48 4.91
N TYR A 16 10.49 -15.36 4.60
CA TYR A 16 9.81 -14.09 4.38
C TYR A 16 9.96 -13.68 2.92
N PHE A 17 8.89 -13.15 2.37
CA PHE A 17 8.91 -12.54 1.05
C PHE A 17 8.99 -11.02 1.23
N VAL A 18 10.06 -10.41 0.71
CA VAL A 18 10.25 -8.97 0.66
C VAL A 18 10.34 -8.60 -0.80
N ASP A 19 9.35 -7.86 -1.27
CA ASP A 19 9.30 -7.43 -2.65
C ASP A 19 9.82 -5.99 -2.79
N GLN A 20 10.15 -5.61 -4.01
CA GLN A 20 10.63 -4.29 -4.39
C GLN A 20 10.00 -3.88 -5.72
N ASP A 21 10.14 -2.60 -6.09
CA ASP A 21 9.71 -2.10 -7.41
C ASP A 21 8.19 -2.07 -7.62
N PHE A 22 7.48 -1.39 -6.70
CA PHE A 22 6.03 -1.18 -6.76
C PHE A 22 5.60 0.07 -7.57
N ASP A 23 6.45 0.57 -8.47
CA ASP A 23 6.12 1.73 -9.31
C ASP A 23 5.04 1.39 -10.37
N LEU A 24 4.97 0.13 -10.81
CA LEU A 24 3.93 -0.42 -11.68
C LEU A 24 2.70 -0.94 -10.91
N THR A 25 2.22 -0.16 -9.95
CA THR A 25 0.98 -0.42 -9.19
C THR A 25 -0.14 0.53 -9.62
N TRP A 26 -1.34 0.41 -9.02
CA TRP A 26 -2.48 1.29 -9.33
C TRP A 26 -2.90 1.29 -10.81
N GLY A 27 -2.71 0.15 -11.48
CA GLY A 27 -3.01 -0.02 -12.91
C GLY A 27 -1.97 0.54 -13.87
N CYS A 28 -0.87 1.11 -13.36
CA CYS A 28 0.28 1.49 -14.18
C CYS A 28 0.94 0.26 -14.80
N GLY A 29 1.25 0.33 -16.10
CA GLY A 29 1.90 -0.76 -16.83
C GLY A 29 1.03 -1.99 -17.08
N LEU A 30 -0.26 -1.96 -16.72
CA LEU A 30 -1.16 -3.07 -16.91
C LEU A 30 -1.48 -3.26 -18.41
N SER A 31 -0.97 -4.33 -19.01
CA SER A 31 -1.20 -4.65 -20.42
C SER A 31 -2.58 -5.27 -20.65
N ASP A 32 -3.10 -5.17 -21.87
CA ASP A 32 -4.39 -5.79 -22.25
C ASP A 32 -4.39 -7.32 -22.08
N THR A 33 -3.23 -7.97 -22.14
CA THR A 33 -3.11 -9.41 -21.89
C THR A 33 -3.35 -9.77 -20.42
N ILE A 34 -3.00 -8.88 -19.50
CA ILE A 34 -3.25 -9.04 -18.05
C ILE A 34 -4.65 -8.49 -17.71
N ASN A 35 -4.98 -7.31 -18.24
CA ASN A 35 -6.25 -6.63 -18.03
C ASN A 35 -7.38 -7.24 -18.85
N ARG A 36 -7.99 -8.31 -18.33
CA ARG A 36 -9.13 -9.00 -18.95
C ARG A 36 -10.47 -8.27 -18.81
N HIS A 37 -10.50 -7.17 -18.05
CA HIS A 37 -11.74 -6.54 -17.59
C HIS A 37 -11.84 -5.04 -17.91
N GLY A 38 -10.87 -4.51 -18.67
CA GLY A 38 -10.83 -3.09 -19.03
C GLY A 38 -10.83 -2.20 -17.79
N LYS A 39 -11.76 -1.24 -17.72
CA LYS A 39 -11.88 -0.29 -16.60
C LYS A 39 -12.36 -0.91 -15.30
N GLU A 40 -13.03 -2.06 -15.37
CA GLU A 40 -13.57 -2.74 -14.19
C GLU A 40 -12.54 -3.63 -13.49
N TYR A 41 -11.31 -3.74 -14.02
CA TYR A 41 -10.25 -4.58 -13.45
C TYR A 41 -10.06 -4.48 -11.93
N PRO A 42 -10.05 -3.28 -11.31
CA PRO A 42 -9.90 -3.17 -9.86
C PRO A 42 -11.03 -3.84 -9.06
N SER A 43 -12.20 -4.00 -9.68
CA SER A 43 -13.42 -4.52 -9.07
C SER A 43 -13.51 -6.05 -9.07
N HIS A 44 -12.59 -6.76 -9.73
CA HIS A 44 -12.64 -8.22 -9.87
C HIS A 44 -12.01 -8.96 -8.70
N SER A 45 -12.63 -10.05 -8.26
CA SER A 45 -12.13 -10.82 -7.11
C SER A 45 -10.78 -11.47 -7.42
N TYR A 46 -9.90 -11.52 -6.42
CA TYR A 46 -8.63 -12.26 -6.53
C TYR A 46 -8.85 -13.75 -6.85
N LYS A 47 -10.05 -14.28 -6.53
CA LYS A 47 -10.46 -15.66 -6.79
C LYS A 47 -10.40 -16.02 -8.27
N GLU A 48 -10.53 -15.04 -9.18
CA GLU A 48 -10.42 -15.25 -10.63
C GLU A 48 -8.98 -15.50 -11.13
N ASP A 49 -7.99 -15.26 -10.28
CA ASP A 49 -6.57 -15.46 -10.55
C ASP A 49 -5.99 -16.69 -9.83
N VAL A 50 -6.72 -17.26 -8.86
CA VAL A 50 -6.36 -18.53 -8.21
C VAL A 50 -6.62 -19.69 -9.16
N ASN A 51 -5.65 -20.58 -9.33
CA ASN A 51 -5.65 -21.71 -10.28
C ASN A 51 -5.80 -21.29 -11.76
N ARG A 52 -5.60 -20.01 -12.06
CA ARG A 52 -5.54 -19.51 -13.42
C ARG A 52 -4.29 -20.07 -14.11
N ILE A 53 -4.43 -20.43 -15.39
CA ILE A 53 -3.27 -20.69 -16.22
C ILE A 53 -2.61 -19.35 -16.59
N TRP A 54 -1.40 -19.15 -16.09
CA TRP A 54 -0.48 -18.07 -16.45
C TRP A 54 0.36 -18.55 -17.63
N ASN A 55 0.67 -17.71 -18.61
CA ASN A 55 1.58 -17.98 -19.74
C ASN A 55 1.64 -16.70 -20.59
N ILE A 56 1.79 -15.55 -19.91
CA ILE A 56 1.57 -14.23 -20.52
C ILE A 56 2.83 -13.78 -21.28
N GLY A 57 4.01 -14.15 -20.79
CA GLY A 57 5.31 -13.88 -21.42
C GLY A 57 6.10 -15.16 -21.70
N GLY A 58 7.14 -15.06 -22.53
CA GLY A 58 7.94 -16.22 -22.95
C GLY A 58 8.72 -16.90 -21.81
N SER A 59 8.86 -16.26 -20.66
CA SER A 59 9.47 -16.82 -19.44
C SER A 59 8.47 -16.97 -18.30
N ASP A 60 7.18 -16.72 -18.56
CA ASP A 60 6.13 -16.86 -17.55
C ASP A 60 5.76 -18.34 -17.38
N GLY A 61 5.75 -18.83 -16.15
CA GLY A 61 5.36 -20.20 -15.86
C GLY A 61 3.85 -20.41 -15.99
N PRO A 62 3.40 -21.67 -16.15
CA PRO A 62 2.00 -22.02 -16.37
C PRO A 62 1.06 -21.65 -15.20
N ASN A 63 1.59 -21.51 -13.98
CA ASN A 63 0.82 -21.42 -12.75
C ASN A 63 1.51 -20.47 -11.75
N ARG A 64 0.77 -20.02 -10.73
CA ARG A 64 1.31 -19.30 -9.57
C ARG A 64 1.25 -20.25 -8.37
N TYR A 65 2.13 -21.25 -8.36
CA TYR A 65 2.07 -22.39 -7.43
C TYR A 65 1.87 -22.03 -5.95
N ALA A 66 2.49 -20.97 -5.45
CA ALA A 66 2.29 -20.53 -4.07
C ALA A 66 0.86 -20.00 -3.85
N VAL A 67 0.36 -19.15 -4.75
CA VAL A 67 -1.00 -18.61 -4.72
C VAL A 67 -2.01 -19.75 -4.80
N ASP A 68 -1.84 -20.65 -5.77
CA ASP A 68 -2.73 -21.78 -5.99
C ASP A 68 -2.77 -22.71 -4.77
N LYS A 69 -1.60 -22.99 -4.18
CA LYS A 69 -1.49 -23.87 -3.01
C LYS A 69 -2.10 -23.28 -1.74
N PHE A 70 -1.96 -21.97 -1.53
CA PHE A 70 -2.40 -21.33 -0.28
C PHE A 70 -3.81 -20.75 -0.34
N LEU A 71 -4.33 -20.42 -1.52
CA LEU A 71 -5.59 -19.69 -1.67
C LEU A 71 -6.68 -20.48 -2.39
N SER A 72 -6.43 -21.73 -2.78
CA SER A 72 -7.47 -22.63 -3.29
C SER A 72 -8.57 -22.90 -2.27
N ASP A 73 -9.75 -23.25 -2.76
CA ASP A 73 -10.88 -23.66 -1.93
C ASP A 73 -10.54 -24.88 -1.06
N GLY A 74 -11.02 -24.87 0.18
CA GLY A 74 -10.75 -25.92 1.17
C GLY A 74 -9.34 -25.91 1.76
N THR A 75 -8.58 -24.82 1.56
CA THR A 75 -7.29 -24.63 2.25
C THR A 75 -7.47 -23.76 3.49
N LEU A 76 -6.88 -24.19 4.61
CA LEU A 76 -6.89 -23.45 5.89
C LEU A 76 -6.18 -22.08 5.81
N THR A 77 -5.38 -21.85 4.78
CA THR A 77 -4.68 -20.56 4.60
C THR A 77 -5.53 -19.53 3.86
N LYS A 78 -6.60 -19.96 3.18
CA LYS A 78 -7.50 -19.05 2.47
C LYS A 78 -8.27 -18.14 3.43
N GLY A 79 -8.89 -18.70 4.48
CA GLY A 79 -9.62 -17.89 5.45
C GLY A 79 -8.73 -16.91 6.20
N MET A 80 -7.50 -17.32 6.52
CA MET A 80 -6.48 -16.43 7.09
C MET A 80 -6.12 -15.27 6.13
N PHE A 81 -5.92 -15.56 4.85
CA PHE A 81 -5.66 -14.51 3.85
C PHE A 81 -6.84 -13.55 3.72
N GLU A 82 -8.07 -14.06 3.61
CA GLU A 82 -9.26 -13.23 3.47
C GLU A 82 -9.50 -12.37 4.73
N ALA A 83 -9.22 -12.89 5.93
CA ALA A 83 -9.26 -12.12 7.18
C ALA A 83 -8.26 -10.94 7.17
N TYR A 84 -7.02 -11.17 6.73
CA TYR A 84 -6.04 -10.10 6.57
C TYR A 84 -6.44 -9.12 5.47
N LEU A 85 -6.99 -9.59 4.35
CA LEU A 85 -7.46 -8.74 3.27
C LEU A 85 -8.55 -7.78 3.76
N VAL A 86 -9.53 -8.29 4.51
CA VAL A 86 -10.58 -7.45 5.13
C VAL A 86 -9.98 -6.44 6.10
N SER A 87 -9.07 -6.85 6.98
CA SER A 87 -8.41 -5.94 7.93
C SER A 87 -7.61 -4.83 7.21
N ILE A 88 -6.83 -5.19 6.19
CA ILE A 88 -6.04 -4.24 5.39
C ILE A 88 -6.96 -3.25 4.69
N VAL A 89 -8.02 -3.70 4.03
CA VAL A 89 -8.94 -2.79 3.32
C VAL A 89 -9.71 -1.93 4.32
N LYS A 90 -10.19 -2.49 5.45
CA LYS A 90 -10.91 -1.73 6.46
C LYS A 90 -10.10 -0.54 7.00
N HIS A 91 -8.81 -0.72 7.24
CA HIS A 91 -7.99 0.26 7.99
C HIS A 91 -6.90 0.97 7.20
N ILE A 92 -6.38 0.36 6.13
CA ILE A 92 -5.15 0.81 5.45
C ILE A 92 -5.42 1.16 3.98
N PHE A 93 -6.05 0.26 3.23
CA PHE A 93 -6.22 0.36 1.79
C PHE A 93 -7.68 0.70 1.44
N ASN A 94 -8.13 1.86 1.91
CA ASN A 94 -9.42 2.46 1.60
C ASN A 94 -9.25 3.94 1.22
N PRO A 95 -10.22 4.56 0.54
CA PRO A 95 -10.14 5.96 0.12
C PRO A 95 -9.83 6.95 1.24
N VAL A 96 -10.24 6.68 2.49
CA VAL A 96 -10.02 7.60 3.61
C VAL A 96 -8.57 7.55 4.09
N ALA A 97 -8.08 6.34 4.41
CA ALA A 97 -6.72 6.15 4.88
C ALA A 97 -5.68 6.48 3.80
N MET A 98 -5.95 6.11 2.54
CA MET A 98 -5.05 6.41 1.43
C MET A 98 -5.01 7.89 1.09
N ARG A 99 -6.15 8.60 1.14
CA ARG A 99 -6.20 10.05 0.90
C ARG A 99 -5.24 10.80 1.83
N ALA A 100 -5.31 10.52 3.13
CA ALA A 100 -4.45 11.18 4.12
C ALA A 100 -2.95 11.03 3.79
N LYS A 101 -2.53 9.85 3.34
CA LYS A 101 -1.14 9.60 2.93
C LYS A 101 -0.79 10.29 1.63
N VAL A 102 -1.65 10.15 0.62
CA VAL A 102 -1.43 10.72 -0.72
C VAL A 102 -1.34 12.24 -0.65
N ASP A 103 -2.24 12.89 0.12
CA ASP A 103 -2.24 14.33 0.29
C ASP A 103 -0.95 14.81 0.98
N ALA A 104 -0.48 14.11 2.01
CA ALA A 104 0.77 14.46 2.68
C ALA A 104 2.00 14.35 1.74
N TYR A 105 2.06 13.31 0.90
CA TYR A 105 3.11 13.21 -0.12
C TYR A 105 2.95 14.28 -1.19
N ALA A 106 1.73 14.55 -1.64
CA ALA A 106 1.45 15.55 -2.64
C ALA A 106 1.85 16.94 -2.16
N GLU A 107 1.47 17.34 -0.95
CA GLU A 107 1.86 18.60 -0.33
C GLU A 107 3.39 18.76 -0.29
N ARG A 108 4.10 17.69 0.08
CA ARG A 108 5.56 17.69 0.15
C ARG A 108 6.24 17.80 -1.22
N ILE A 109 5.75 17.08 -2.22
CA ILE A 109 6.44 16.90 -3.51
C ILE A 109 6.03 17.96 -4.54
N ARG A 110 4.78 18.43 -4.48
CA ARG A 110 4.20 19.30 -5.52
C ARG A 110 4.97 20.61 -5.74
N PRO A 111 5.51 21.33 -4.73
CA PRO A 111 6.32 22.53 -4.96
C PRO A 111 7.58 22.26 -5.80
N GLU A 112 8.24 21.12 -5.57
CA GLU A 112 9.42 20.70 -6.33
C GLU A 112 9.05 20.39 -7.78
N LEU A 113 7.92 19.73 -8.02
CA LEU A 113 7.44 19.46 -9.38
C LEU A 113 7.08 20.76 -10.13
N ILE A 114 6.50 21.74 -9.46
CA ILE A 114 6.24 23.06 -10.05
C ILE A 114 7.54 23.73 -10.46
N TRP A 115 8.55 23.69 -9.58
CA TRP A 115 9.86 24.23 -9.88
C TRP A 115 10.52 23.49 -11.06
N GLU A 116 10.54 22.16 -11.04
CA GLU A 116 11.10 21.33 -12.12
C GLU A 116 10.43 21.64 -13.47
N TYR A 117 9.09 21.65 -13.52
CA TYR A 117 8.34 21.92 -14.75
C TYR A 117 8.37 23.38 -15.21
N SER A 118 8.85 24.31 -14.37
CA SER A 118 9.07 25.71 -14.78
C SER A 118 10.35 25.91 -15.59
N ASN A 119 11.28 24.96 -15.50
CA ASN A 119 12.56 25.04 -16.19
C ASN A 119 12.51 24.35 -17.55
N PRO A 120 13.16 24.90 -18.59
CA PRO A 120 13.32 24.19 -19.84
C PRO A 120 14.20 22.95 -19.62
N HIS A 121 13.73 21.80 -20.08
CA HIS A 121 14.51 20.55 -20.06
C HIS A 121 15.86 20.75 -20.76
N GLN A 122 16.95 20.58 -20.02
CA GLN A 122 18.31 20.80 -20.52
C GLN A 122 18.77 19.72 -21.52
N TYR A 123 18.07 18.59 -21.58
CA TYR A 123 18.41 17.46 -22.44
C TYR A 123 17.18 16.89 -23.15
N SER A 124 17.18 16.97 -24.47
CA SER A 124 16.25 16.25 -25.34
C SER A 124 16.95 15.05 -25.97
N SER A 125 16.33 13.87 -25.89
CA SER A 125 16.85 12.67 -26.54
C SER A 125 16.39 12.67 -28.00
N LEU A 126 17.32 12.42 -28.93
CA LEU A 126 17.05 12.37 -30.37
C LEU A 126 16.04 11.27 -30.77
N ASN A 127 15.81 10.27 -29.91
CA ASN A 127 14.98 9.09 -30.19
C ASN A 127 13.77 8.94 -29.27
N SER A 128 13.48 9.92 -28.43
CA SER A 128 12.44 9.72 -27.43
C SER A 128 11.07 10.20 -27.90
N LYS A 129 10.12 9.26 -28.05
CA LYS A 129 8.68 9.53 -27.91
C LYS A 129 8.38 9.82 -26.43
N LYS A 130 9.07 10.83 -25.87
CA LYS A 130 8.92 11.24 -24.48
C LYS A 130 7.55 11.85 -24.32
N TYR A 131 6.89 11.47 -23.25
CA TYR A 131 5.72 12.16 -22.81
C TYR A 131 6.18 13.25 -21.86
N GLU A 132 5.78 14.48 -22.16
CA GLU A 132 6.04 15.63 -21.32
C GLU A 132 4.98 15.66 -20.24
N PHE A 133 5.35 15.15 -19.06
CA PHE A 133 4.55 15.29 -17.86
C PHE A 133 4.56 16.75 -17.41
N ASN A 134 3.42 17.19 -16.90
CA ASN A 134 3.24 18.50 -16.31
C ASN A 134 2.50 18.39 -14.97
N ILE A 135 2.26 19.53 -14.33
CA ILE A 135 1.58 19.57 -13.03
C ILE A 135 0.13 19.04 -13.10
N GLU A 136 -0.53 19.19 -14.24
CA GLU A 136 -1.87 18.64 -14.45
C GLU A 136 -1.84 17.11 -14.51
N ASP A 137 -0.84 16.48 -15.13
CA ASP A 137 -0.70 15.02 -15.11
C ASP A 137 -0.46 14.50 -13.68
N PHE A 138 0.28 15.25 -12.86
CA PHE A 138 0.47 14.93 -11.45
C PHE A 138 -0.87 15.00 -10.69
N ASP A 139 -1.58 16.13 -10.78
CA ASP A 139 -2.84 16.34 -10.07
C ASP A 139 -3.92 15.35 -10.55
N THR A 140 -4.01 15.07 -11.86
CA THR A 140 -4.98 14.09 -12.42
C THR A 140 -4.62 12.64 -12.13
N GLY A 141 -3.32 12.31 -12.09
CA GLY A 141 -2.81 10.97 -11.76
C GLY A 141 -3.10 10.56 -10.31
N ILE A 142 -3.29 11.53 -9.40
CA ILE A 142 -3.79 11.24 -8.06
C ILE A 142 -5.26 10.81 -8.10
N GLU A 143 -6.11 11.56 -8.82
CA GLU A 143 -7.56 11.41 -8.69
C GLU A 143 -8.19 10.31 -9.57
N LYS A 144 -7.93 10.34 -10.88
CA LYS A 144 -8.78 9.62 -11.87
C LYS A 144 -8.03 9.05 -13.07
N GLY A 145 -6.71 9.19 -13.08
CA GLY A 145 -5.86 8.78 -14.18
C GLY A 145 -5.71 9.89 -15.21
N GLY A 146 -4.61 9.79 -15.96
CA GLY A 146 -4.19 10.81 -16.92
C GLY A 146 -4.08 10.26 -18.34
N ARG A 147 -3.36 10.97 -19.21
CA ARG A 147 -3.27 10.60 -20.63
C ARG A 147 -2.48 9.29 -20.88
N ARG A 148 -1.78 8.78 -19.85
CA ARG A 148 -0.96 7.55 -19.90
C ARG A 148 -1.49 6.40 -19.04
N HIS A 149 -2.42 6.66 -18.13
CA HIS A 149 -2.85 5.69 -17.12
C HIS A 149 -4.37 5.68 -17.04
N ALA A 150 -4.95 4.48 -17.01
CA ALA A 150 -6.39 4.34 -17.00
C ALA A 150 -7.03 4.76 -15.67
N TRP A 151 -6.29 4.67 -14.57
CA TRP A 151 -6.77 5.06 -13.25
C TRP A 151 -5.74 5.97 -12.61
N GLY A 152 -6.20 6.71 -11.62
CA GLY A 152 -5.37 7.38 -10.65
C GLY A 152 -5.22 6.51 -9.41
N ILE A 153 -4.56 7.07 -8.41
CA ILE A 153 -4.40 6.37 -7.12
C ILE A 153 -5.78 6.27 -6.44
N MET A 154 -6.53 7.35 -6.39
CA MET A 154 -7.72 7.42 -5.55
C MET A 154 -8.94 6.69 -6.14
N ASP A 155 -9.20 6.80 -7.44
CA ASP A 155 -10.29 6.06 -8.09
C ASP A 155 -10.05 4.54 -8.11
N TRP A 156 -8.82 4.09 -8.35
CA TRP A 156 -8.46 2.68 -8.21
C TRP A 156 -8.60 2.23 -6.75
N THR A 157 -8.26 3.08 -5.78
CA THR A 157 -8.39 2.75 -4.34
C THR A 157 -9.84 2.49 -4.03
N GLN A 158 -10.69 3.44 -4.43
CA GLN A 158 -12.11 3.41 -4.20
C GLN A 158 -12.71 2.13 -4.82
N ALA A 159 -12.46 1.90 -6.11
CA ALA A 159 -12.99 0.73 -6.81
C ALA A 159 -12.55 -0.58 -6.16
N ARG A 160 -11.27 -0.69 -5.76
CA ARG A 160 -10.76 -1.91 -5.12
C ARG A 160 -11.33 -2.11 -3.73
N ALA A 161 -11.36 -1.06 -2.91
CA ALA A 161 -11.87 -1.10 -1.55
C ALA A 161 -13.37 -1.43 -1.53
N ASP A 162 -14.16 -0.81 -2.40
CA ASP A 162 -15.60 -1.06 -2.51
C ASP A 162 -15.90 -2.49 -2.97
N ALA A 163 -15.14 -3.01 -3.93
CA ALA A 163 -15.32 -4.39 -4.39
C ALA A 163 -15.03 -5.41 -3.29
N VAL A 164 -13.93 -5.23 -2.55
CA VAL A 164 -13.58 -6.13 -1.42
C VAL A 164 -14.59 -5.98 -0.27
N ALA A 165 -14.97 -4.75 0.07
CA ALA A 165 -16.00 -4.47 1.08
C ALA A 165 -17.33 -5.16 0.75
N LYS A 166 -17.77 -5.07 -0.51
CA LYS A 166 -18.97 -5.72 -1.01
C LYS A 166 -18.83 -7.25 -1.02
N GLU A 167 -17.69 -7.79 -1.46
CA GLU A 167 -17.46 -9.24 -1.53
C GLU A 167 -17.54 -9.91 -0.16
N PHE A 168 -17.00 -9.26 0.89
CA PHE A 168 -16.92 -9.83 2.24
C PHE A 168 -17.91 -9.20 3.23
N GLY A 169 -18.81 -8.33 2.76
CA GLY A 169 -19.91 -7.79 3.56
C GLY A 169 -19.49 -6.95 4.75
N PHE A 170 -18.52 -6.05 4.60
CA PHE A 170 -18.08 -5.14 5.66
C PHE A 170 -18.03 -3.68 5.17
N GLU A 171 -17.92 -2.74 6.12
CA GLU A 171 -17.64 -1.33 5.84
C GLU A 171 -16.23 -0.96 6.31
N TYR A 172 -15.49 -0.21 5.49
CA TYR A 172 -14.18 0.35 5.87
C TYR A 172 -14.32 1.66 6.66
N ASP A 173 -13.23 2.10 7.27
CA ASP A 173 -13.21 3.27 8.15
C ASP A 173 -13.59 4.56 7.43
N THR A 174 -14.28 5.44 8.16
CA THR A 174 -14.60 6.81 7.70
C THR A 174 -13.68 7.86 8.32
N TYR A 175 -12.69 7.42 9.10
CA TYR A 175 -11.68 8.24 9.75
C TYR A 175 -10.30 7.62 9.54
N PRO A 176 -9.27 8.40 9.14
CA PRO A 176 -7.93 7.86 8.94
C PRO A 176 -7.29 7.56 10.31
N ILE A 177 -7.08 6.28 10.62
CA ILE A 177 -6.57 5.87 11.92
C ILE A 177 -5.11 6.33 12.13
N THR A 178 -4.82 6.81 13.34
CA THR A 178 -3.44 7.10 13.78
C THR A 178 -2.80 5.85 14.41
N PRO A 179 -1.48 5.84 14.62
CA PRO A 179 -0.84 4.77 15.41
C PRO A 179 -1.42 4.63 16.83
N ALA A 180 -1.88 5.73 17.44
CA ALA A 180 -2.54 5.69 18.74
C ALA A 180 -3.91 5.01 18.66
N ASP A 181 -4.72 5.35 17.65
CA ASP A 181 -6.02 4.70 17.41
C ASP A 181 -5.84 3.20 17.15
N ALA A 182 -4.82 2.81 16.38
CA ALA A 182 -4.54 1.41 16.05
C ALA A 182 -4.29 0.54 17.29
N ASN A 183 -3.72 1.11 18.37
CA ASN A 183 -3.52 0.40 19.63
C ASN A 183 -4.82 0.12 20.40
N GLU A 184 -5.87 0.90 20.13
CA GLU A 184 -7.19 0.77 20.77
C GLU A 184 -8.13 -0.17 19.99
N ILE A 185 -7.79 -0.51 18.74
CA ILE A 185 -8.60 -1.44 17.92
C ILE A 185 -8.41 -2.87 18.42
N LYS A 186 -9.48 -3.43 18.97
CA LYS A 186 -9.53 -4.82 19.42
C LYS A 186 -9.83 -5.73 18.23
N VAL A 187 -8.90 -6.66 17.96
CA VAL A 187 -9.03 -7.67 16.90
C VAL A 187 -8.77 -9.06 17.45
N SER A 188 -9.49 -10.05 16.92
CA SER A 188 -9.18 -11.46 17.18
C SER A 188 -7.88 -11.84 16.46
N PRO A 189 -6.99 -12.65 17.07
CA PRO A 189 -5.82 -13.18 16.39
C PRO A 189 -6.23 -13.97 15.14
N VAL A 190 -5.56 -13.72 14.02
CA VAL A 190 -5.79 -14.47 12.80
C VAL A 190 -4.90 -15.72 12.82
N THR A 191 -5.54 -16.89 12.79
CA THR A 191 -4.88 -18.20 12.64
C THR A 191 -5.35 -18.86 11.35
N PRO A 192 -4.67 -19.91 10.85
CA PRO A 192 -5.20 -20.73 9.77
C PRO A 192 -6.63 -21.18 10.09
N MET A 193 -7.55 -20.93 9.17
CA MET A 193 -8.99 -21.14 9.30
C MET A 193 -9.61 -21.42 7.93
N GLU A 194 -10.70 -22.16 7.92
CA GLU A 194 -11.51 -22.32 6.72
C GLU A 194 -12.13 -20.99 6.30
N ALA A 195 -12.32 -20.82 4.99
CA ALA A 195 -12.96 -19.62 4.48
C ALA A 195 -14.45 -19.57 4.89
N SER A 196 -14.86 -18.49 5.56
CA SER A 196 -16.23 -18.31 6.09
C SER A 196 -17.02 -17.22 5.34
N GLY A 197 -16.32 -16.30 4.66
CA GLY A 197 -16.93 -15.14 3.98
C GLY A 197 -17.29 -13.96 4.88
N ASN A 198 -17.17 -14.09 6.22
CA ASN A 198 -17.29 -12.97 7.16
C ASN A 198 -16.08 -12.97 8.09
N TYR A 199 -15.35 -11.85 8.10
CA TYR A 199 -14.11 -11.67 8.85
C TYR A 199 -14.13 -10.44 9.75
N GLU A 200 -15.30 -9.89 10.08
CA GLU A 200 -15.40 -8.65 10.85
C GLU A 200 -14.73 -8.75 12.23
N GLU A 201 -14.78 -9.91 12.90
CA GLU A 201 -14.13 -10.10 14.21
C GLU A 201 -12.60 -9.99 14.15
N TYR A 202 -12.00 -10.30 13.00
CA TYR A 202 -10.55 -10.23 12.77
C TYR A 202 -10.10 -8.84 12.33
N ALA A 203 -11.03 -8.07 11.76
CA ALA A 203 -10.79 -6.70 11.38
C ALA A 203 -11.10 -5.72 12.52
N GLY A 204 -12.00 -6.07 13.45
CA GLY A 204 -12.42 -5.17 14.52
C GLY A 204 -13.47 -4.16 14.08
N GLN A 205 -13.79 -3.23 14.98
CA GLN A 205 -14.83 -2.23 14.78
C GLN A 205 -14.47 -1.22 13.68
N LYS A 206 -15.48 -0.73 12.95
CA LYS A 206 -15.33 0.41 12.03
C LYS A 206 -14.99 1.67 12.82
N VAL A 207 -13.97 2.39 12.37
CA VAL A 207 -13.54 3.64 13.00
C VAL A 207 -14.21 4.83 12.29
N THR A 208 -14.92 5.64 13.07
CA THR A 208 -15.66 6.81 12.58
C THR A 208 -15.16 8.13 13.18
N GLY A 209 -14.18 8.07 14.07
CA GLY A 209 -13.51 9.19 14.71
C GLY A 209 -12.34 8.70 15.58
N PRO A 210 -11.63 9.61 16.27
CA PRO A 210 -10.53 9.24 17.17
C PRO A 210 -10.98 8.24 18.24
N LEU A 211 -10.16 7.20 18.46
CA LEU A 211 -10.37 6.20 19.50
C LEU A 211 -9.47 6.46 20.71
N ALA A 212 -8.26 6.94 20.47
CA ALA A 212 -7.37 7.35 21.54
C ALA A 212 -7.84 8.69 22.13
N PRO A 213 -7.75 8.88 23.46
CA PRO A 213 -8.03 10.18 24.06
C PRO A 213 -7.10 11.23 23.47
N GLU A 214 -7.63 12.41 23.14
CA GLU A 214 -6.84 13.61 22.81
C GLU A 214 -6.03 14.04 24.05
N ASN A 215 -4.94 13.34 24.34
CA ASN A 215 -3.99 13.76 25.35
C ASN A 215 -2.83 14.48 24.64
N PRO A 216 -2.72 15.82 24.75
CA PRO A 216 -1.67 16.59 24.10
C PRO A 216 -0.27 16.38 24.72
N GLU A 217 -0.10 15.44 25.66
CA GLU A 217 1.13 15.29 26.45
C GLU A 217 1.90 13.97 26.23
N THR A 218 1.52 13.15 25.26
CA THR A 218 2.27 11.92 24.91
C THR A 218 2.69 11.87 23.44
N GLU A 219 3.28 12.96 22.94
CA GLU A 219 4.35 12.81 21.95
C GLU A 219 5.65 12.45 22.69
N SER A 220 5.75 11.22 23.22
CA SER A 220 7.03 10.72 23.76
C SER A 220 7.80 9.98 22.67
N SER A 221 8.77 10.71 22.10
CA SER A 221 10.18 10.31 22.14
C SER A 221 10.71 9.17 21.26
N ASP A 222 10.18 8.93 20.07
CA ASP A 222 10.95 8.27 18.99
C ASP A 222 11.17 9.16 17.76
N ALA A 223 10.74 10.42 17.81
CA ALA A 223 11.26 11.45 16.93
C ALA A 223 12.70 11.76 17.37
N LEU A 224 13.68 11.24 16.62
CA LEU A 224 15.10 11.63 16.57
C LEU A 224 15.44 12.74 17.58
N ASP A 225 16.00 12.37 18.73
CA ASP A 225 16.42 13.30 19.76
C ASP A 225 17.37 14.36 19.16
N LEU A 226 16.82 15.52 18.82
CA LEU A 226 17.52 16.66 18.24
C LEU A 226 18.66 17.16 19.17
N LYS A 227 18.65 16.79 20.46
CA LYS A 227 19.79 17.06 21.35
C LYS A 227 21.01 16.22 21.00
N VAL A 228 20.83 15.00 20.49
CA VAL A 228 21.94 14.14 20.02
C VAL A 228 22.56 14.72 18.74
N ILE A 229 21.75 15.28 17.84
CA ILE A 229 22.24 15.96 16.63
C ILE A 229 23.01 17.24 17.01
N SER A 230 22.54 18.01 18.00
CA SER A 230 23.22 19.25 18.42
C SER A 230 24.62 19.02 19.01
N LYS A 231 24.83 17.91 19.75
CA LYS A 231 26.13 17.57 20.32
C LYS A 231 27.12 17.09 19.24
N SER A 232 26.64 16.34 18.26
CA SER A 232 27.47 15.88 17.14
C SER A 232 27.85 17.03 16.20
N LEU A 233 26.96 18.01 15.98
CA LEU A 233 27.28 19.20 15.17
C LEU A 233 28.34 20.09 15.84
N PHE A 234 28.30 20.24 17.17
CA PHE A 234 29.29 21.01 17.92
C PHE A 234 30.70 20.39 17.85
N ILE A 235 30.80 19.06 17.85
CA ILE A 235 32.08 18.36 17.74
C ILE A 235 32.69 18.52 16.34
N ILE A 236 31.85 18.49 15.29
CA ILE A 236 32.31 18.67 13.90
C ILE A 236 32.75 20.10 13.63
N VAL A 237 32.06 21.12 14.17
CA VAL A 237 32.46 22.53 14.01
C VAL A 237 33.74 22.85 14.80
N ALA A 238 33.95 22.24 15.97
CA ALA A 238 35.19 22.43 16.74
C ALA A 238 36.42 21.80 16.06
N LEU A 239 36.24 20.66 15.38
CA LEU A 239 37.32 20.02 14.60
C LEU A 239 37.69 20.80 13.33
N TYR A 240 36.74 21.52 12.72
CA TYR A 240 37.00 22.34 11.54
C TYR A 240 37.65 23.69 11.83
N LEU A 241 37.59 24.17 13.09
CA LEU A 241 38.23 25.42 13.53
C LEU A 241 39.65 25.19 14.11
N LEU A 242 40.09 23.94 14.24
CA LEU A 242 41.40 23.55 14.78
C LEU A 242 42.32 22.91 13.72
N LEU A 243 41.90 22.85 12.45
CA LEU A 243 42.71 22.52 11.27
C LEU A 243 42.92 23.78 10.42
#